data_AF-A0A1C7NBS5-F1
#
_entry.id   AF-A0A1C7NBS5-F1
#
_cell.length_a   1.000
_cell.length_b   1.000
_cell.length_c   1.000
_cell.angle_alpha   90.00
_cell.angle_beta   90.00
_cell.angle_gamma   90.00
#
_symmetry.space_group_name_H-M   'P 1'
#
loop_
_entity.id
_entity.type
_entity.pdbx_description
1 polymer ?
#
loop_
_entity_poly.entity_id
_entity_poly.type
_entity_poly.pdbx_seq_one_letter_code
_entity_poly.pdbx_strand_id
1 'polypeptide(L)'
;MMPQRIEKKMKDDKMAQQFIRKLDEGTQTIMNLRSLLTCKSAELNELVQQLEWIDQVLTRLENGTEYMEMMLQESCSTDKLLNAEATLDSAIQSASQLYLVDHQQALAQRNKWTTKIDRLLKELGLDCERDRFVHGDVDVLQKTFQNLELATTIATSIKTNLKHRQQWIKKKSPSQDRIKQIENEIRRQVVSYKMYTRNAPLYIQQDIHTVFDLEDKPTLPTKKIKQQQQQKLKKSSQTIQSSHLSSHTVSRKSTKLQSIARPTLTFLAKQKAIMTSTSTTTVHGPGSTLRFRSMLARRHVPPQPISVM
;
A
#
# COMPACT_ATOMS: atom_id res chain seq x y z
N MET A 1 -29.46 -131.89 12.14
CA MET A 1 -28.62 -130.69 12.33
C MET A 1 -28.60 -129.86 11.06
N MET A 2 -29.36 -128.75 11.00
CA MET A 2 -29.30 -127.79 9.86
C MET A 2 -29.40 -126.26 10.19
N PRO A 3 -29.73 -125.76 11.40
CA PRO A 3 -29.91 -124.31 11.58
C PRO A 3 -28.61 -123.48 11.53
N GLN A 4 -27.49 -124.02 12.05
CA GLN A 4 -26.22 -123.29 12.18
C GLN A 4 -25.64 -122.80 10.83
N ARG A 5 -25.92 -123.49 9.72
CA ARG A 5 -25.37 -123.14 8.40
C ARG A 5 -26.07 -121.91 7.78
N ILE A 6 -27.35 -121.73 8.08
CA ILE A 6 -28.14 -120.57 7.63
C ILE A 6 -27.76 -119.33 8.46
N GLU A 7 -27.62 -119.49 9.78
CA GLU A 7 -27.29 -118.40 10.69
C GLU A 7 -25.88 -117.82 10.45
N LYS A 8 -24.90 -118.67 10.13
CA LYS A 8 -23.56 -118.22 9.72
C LYS A 8 -23.62 -117.41 8.43
N LYS A 9 -24.30 -117.92 7.39
CA LYS A 9 -24.46 -117.22 6.11
C LYS A 9 -25.11 -115.84 6.29
N MET A 10 -26.15 -115.73 7.11
CA MET A 10 -26.78 -114.43 7.43
C MET A 10 -25.85 -113.43 8.16
N LYS A 11 -24.85 -113.90 8.90
CA LYS A 11 -23.83 -113.05 9.54
C LYS A 11 -22.80 -112.57 8.51
N ASP A 12 -22.36 -113.46 7.62
CA ASP A 12 -21.44 -113.15 6.54
C ASP A 12 -22.06 -112.15 5.53
N ASP A 13 -23.33 -112.35 5.14
CA ASP A 13 -24.09 -111.43 4.27
C ASP A 13 -24.26 -110.03 4.90
N LYS A 14 -24.52 -109.96 6.22
CA LYS A 14 -24.59 -108.68 6.96
C LYS A 14 -23.24 -107.96 7.01
N MET A 15 -22.14 -108.70 7.16
CA MET A 15 -20.79 -108.13 7.15
C MET A 15 -20.45 -107.58 5.77
N ALA A 16 -20.76 -108.31 4.70
CA ALA A 16 -20.60 -107.84 3.31
C ALA A 16 -21.40 -106.56 3.05
N GLN A 17 -22.66 -106.48 3.49
CA GLN A 17 -23.47 -105.26 3.39
C GLN A 17 -22.88 -104.06 4.16
N GLN A 18 -22.23 -104.28 5.31
CA GLN A 18 -21.55 -103.21 6.04
C GLN A 18 -20.28 -102.73 5.32
N PHE A 19 -19.51 -103.63 4.71
CA PHE A 19 -18.36 -103.25 3.89
C PHE A 19 -18.77 -102.46 2.66
N ILE A 20 -19.84 -102.87 1.97
CA ILE A 20 -20.39 -102.14 0.81
C ILE A 20 -20.77 -100.71 1.22
N ARG A 21 -21.54 -100.52 2.30
CA ARG A 21 -21.89 -99.16 2.79
C ARG A 21 -20.67 -98.29 3.10
N LYS A 22 -19.63 -98.85 3.72
CA LYS A 22 -18.38 -98.10 3.99
C LYS A 22 -17.61 -97.74 2.70
N LEU A 23 -17.68 -98.59 1.67
CA LEU A 23 -17.13 -98.27 0.35
C LEU A 23 -17.97 -97.19 -0.35
N ASP A 24 -19.30 -97.22 -0.22
CA ASP A 24 -20.19 -96.18 -0.75
C ASP A 24 -19.96 -94.84 -0.05
N GLU A 25 -19.87 -94.81 1.29
CA GLU A 25 -19.51 -93.64 2.10
C GLU A 25 -18.13 -93.09 1.73
N GLY A 26 -17.14 -93.96 1.54
CA GLY A 26 -15.80 -93.59 1.07
C GLY A 26 -15.82 -93.02 -0.35
N THR A 27 -16.60 -93.61 -1.25
CA THR A 27 -16.76 -93.15 -2.64
C THR A 27 -17.44 -91.79 -2.69
N GLN A 28 -18.50 -91.58 -1.90
CA GLN A 28 -19.16 -90.29 -1.74
C GLN A 28 -18.20 -89.23 -1.17
N THR A 29 -17.37 -89.60 -0.19
CA THR A 29 -16.37 -88.70 0.40
C THR A 29 -15.32 -88.29 -0.65
N ILE A 30 -14.81 -89.24 -1.44
CA ILE A 30 -13.89 -88.97 -2.55
C ILE A 30 -14.53 -88.06 -3.61
N MET A 31 -15.81 -88.28 -3.95
CA MET A 31 -16.54 -87.43 -4.89
C MET A 31 -16.73 -86.00 -4.35
N ASN A 32 -17.09 -85.85 -3.07
CA ASN A 32 -17.21 -84.55 -2.41
C ASN A 32 -15.86 -83.80 -2.39
N LEU A 33 -14.76 -84.48 -2.06
CA LEU A 33 -13.41 -83.88 -2.06
C LEU A 33 -12.95 -83.47 -3.46
N ARG A 34 -13.27 -84.26 -4.50
CA ARG A 34 -13.02 -83.87 -5.89
C ARG A 34 -13.79 -82.62 -6.29
N SER A 35 -15.09 -82.55 -5.95
CA SER A 35 -15.92 -81.36 -6.21
C SER A 35 -15.37 -80.12 -5.50
N LEU A 36 -14.95 -80.25 -4.23
CA LEU A 36 -14.30 -79.17 -3.49
C LEU A 36 -12.97 -78.75 -4.13
N LEU A 37 -12.15 -79.70 -4.58
CA LEU A 37 -10.89 -79.39 -5.25
C LEU A 37 -11.12 -78.65 -6.57
N THR A 38 -12.08 -79.09 -7.39
CA THR A 38 -12.47 -78.38 -8.63
C THR A 38 -12.96 -76.96 -8.34
N CYS A 39 -13.79 -76.78 -7.31
CA CYS A 39 -14.25 -75.47 -6.86
C CYS A 39 -13.09 -74.58 -6.40
N LYS A 40 -12.15 -75.09 -5.59
CA LYS A 40 -10.97 -74.34 -5.13
C LYS A 40 -9.96 -74.05 -6.25
N SER A 41 -9.84 -74.91 -7.26
CA SER A 41 -9.06 -74.58 -8.47
C SER A 41 -9.73 -73.47 -9.28
N ALA A 42 -11.06 -73.40 -9.35
CA ALA A 42 -11.76 -72.30 -10.01
C ALA A 42 -11.59 -70.97 -9.24
N GLU A 43 -11.77 -70.97 -7.92
CA GLU A 43 -11.49 -69.80 -7.05
C GLU A 43 -10.03 -69.31 -7.21
N LEU A 44 -9.06 -70.22 -7.25
CA LEU A 44 -7.66 -69.88 -7.42
C LEU A 44 -7.38 -69.23 -8.79
N ASN A 45 -7.99 -69.77 -9.86
CA ASN A 45 -7.86 -69.19 -11.20
C ASN A 45 -8.48 -67.78 -11.28
N GLU A 46 -9.60 -67.54 -10.59
CA GLU A 46 -10.20 -66.20 -10.50
C GLU A 46 -9.27 -65.23 -9.76
N LEU A 47 -8.68 -65.64 -8.64
CA LEU A 47 -7.71 -64.82 -7.89
C LEU A 47 -6.45 -64.50 -8.71
N VAL A 48 -5.96 -65.43 -9.53
CA VAL A 48 -4.83 -65.17 -10.46
C VAL A 48 -5.22 -64.12 -11.49
N GLN A 49 -6.40 -64.22 -12.12
CA GLN A 49 -6.88 -63.21 -13.06
C GLN A 49 -7.06 -61.84 -12.39
N GLN A 50 -7.60 -61.79 -11.18
CA GLN A 50 -7.73 -60.54 -10.42
C GLN A 50 -6.37 -59.89 -10.14
N LEU A 51 -5.33 -60.68 -9.84
CA LEU A 51 -3.96 -60.17 -9.66
C LEU A 51 -3.37 -59.62 -10.97
N GLU A 52 -3.57 -60.31 -12.11
CA GLU A 52 -3.15 -59.81 -13.43
C GLU A 52 -3.84 -58.49 -13.81
N TRP A 53 -5.13 -58.34 -13.50
CA TRP A 53 -5.86 -57.08 -13.68
C TRP A 53 -5.32 -55.96 -12.79
N ILE A 54 -4.98 -56.26 -11.52
CA ILE A 54 -4.38 -55.28 -10.60
C ILE A 54 -3.01 -54.83 -11.12
N ASP A 55 -2.16 -55.74 -11.58
CA ASP A 55 -0.83 -55.43 -12.11
C ASP A 55 -0.91 -54.50 -13.34
N GLN A 56 -1.81 -54.79 -14.28
CA GLN A 56 -2.09 -53.92 -15.42
C GLN A 56 -2.58 -52.52 -15.02
N VAL A 57 -3.42 -52.41 -13.98
CA VAL A 57 -3.89 -51.11 -13.47
C VAL A 57 -2.75 -50.36 -12.78
N LEU A 58 -1.90 -51.04 -12.01
CA LEU A 58 -0.71 -50.44 -11.39
C LEU A 58 0.27 -49.92 -12.45
N THR A 59 0.58 -50.68 -13.50
CA THR A 59 1.44 -50.22 -14.61
C THR A 59 0.87 -48.96 -15.28
N ARG A 60 -0.46 -48.89 -15.49
CA ARG A 60 -1.10 -47.68 -16.06
C ARG A 60 -1.03 -46.49 -15.12
N LEU A 61 -1.14 -46.70 -13.81
CA LEU A 61 -1.00 -45.65 -12.81
C LEU A 61 0.44 -45.14 -12.72
N GLU A 62 1.45 -46.02 -12.72
CA GLU A 62 2.87 -45.65 -12.73
C GLU A 62 3.19 -44.75 -13.94
N ASN A 63 2.84 -45.20 -15.15
CA ASN A 63 3.03 -44.41 -16.39
C ASN A 63 2.27 -43.07 -16.35
N GLY A 64 1.05 -43.05 -15.79
CA GLY A 64 0.27 -41.83 -15.61
C GLY A 64 0.91 -40.85 -14.63
N THR A 65 1.51 -41.35 -13.54
CA THR A 65 2.24 -40.51 -12.58
C THR A 65 3.52 -39.93 -13.15
N GLU A 66 4.29 -40.71 -13.92
CA GLU A 66 5.51 -40.23 -14.61
C GLU A 66 5.18 -39.12 -15.62
N TYR A 67 4.10 -39.28 -16.40
CA TYR A 67 3.62 -38.23 -17.30
C TYR A 67 3.20 -36.95 -16.57
N MET A 68 2.49 -37.07 -15.43
CA MET A 68 2.11 -35.92 -14.62
C MET A 68 3.33 -35.22 -14.00
N GLU A 69 4.34 -35.97 -13.54
CA GLU A 69 5.59 -35.41 -13.01
C GLU A 69 6.34 -34.63 -14.09
N MET A 70 6.48 -35.17 -15.29
CA MET A 70 7.07 -34.49 -16.45
C MET A 70 6.34 -33.19 -16.81
N MET A 71 5.00 -33.22 -16.88
CA MET A 71 4.17 -32.04 -17.17
C MET A 71 4.29 -30.96 -16.08
N LEU A 72 4.38 -31.35 -14.81
CA LEU A 72 4.60 -30.44 -13.69
C LEU A 72 6.02 -29.84 -13.73
N GLN A 73 7.03 -30.62 -14.11
CA GLN A 73 8.41 -30.15 -14.25
C GLN A 73 8.57 -29.14 -15.40
N GLU A 74 7.90 -29.34 -16.54
CA GLU A 74 7.88 -28.37 -17.64
C GLU A 74 7.15 -27.07 -17.24
N SER A 75 6.02 -27.20 -16.54
CA SER A 75 5.23 -26.07 -16.03
C SER A 75 5.98 -25.24 -14.97
N CYS A 76 6.66 -25.93 -14.05
CA CYS A 76 7.52 -25.35 -13.03
C CYS A 76 8.97 -25.14 -13.53
N SER A 77 9.15 -24.79 -14.81
CA SER A 77 10.46 -24.38 -15.34
C SER A 77 10.91 -23.10 -14.63
N THR A 78 11.72 -23.28 -13.57
CA THR A 78 12.15 -22.26 -12.61
C THR A 78 12.69 -21.03 -13.30
N ASP A 79 13.37 -21.22 -14.41
CA ASP A 79 14.05 -20.18 -15.18
C ASP A 79 13.05 -19.21 -15.83
N LYS A 80 11.86 -19.67 -16.23
CA LYS A 80 10.80 -18.80 -16.76
C LYS A 80 10.22 -17.92 -15.65
N LEU A 81 10.02 -18.49 -14.46
CA LEU A 81 9.50 -17.76 -13.30
C LEU A 81 10.52 -16.75 -12.77
N LEU A 82 11.79 -17.17 -12.61
CA LEU A 82 12.91 -16.31 -12.22
C LEU A 82 13.13 -15.17 -13.22
N ASN A 83 13.05 -15.44 -14.53
CA ASN A 83 13.18 -14.39 -15.54
C ASN A 83 11.98 -13.42 -15.51
N ALA A 84 10.76 -13.91 -15.28
CA ALA A 84 9.58 -13.06 -15.11
C ALA A 84 9.68 -12.19 -13.84
N GLU A 85 10.18 -12.74 -12.73
CA GLU A 85 10.44 -12.03 -11.47
C GLU A 85 11.51 -10.94 -11.67
N ALA A 86 12.67 -11.28 -12.24
CA ALA A 86 13.74 -10.32 -12.53
C ALA A 86 13.30 -9.21 -13.52
N THR A 87 12.44 -9.56 -14.49
CA THR A 87 11.83 -8.58 -15.42
C THR A 87 10.87 -7.64 -14.68
N LEU A 88 10.05 -8.16 -13.77
CA LEU A 88 9.11 -7.38 -12.97
C LEU A 88 9.85 -6.42 -12.02
N ASP A 89 10.87 -6.90 -11.31
CA ASP A 89 11.71 -6.07 -10.44
C ASP A 89 12.42 -4.95 -11.22
N SER A 90 12.94 -5.27 -12.41
CA SER A 90 13.54 -4.26 -13.31
C SER A 90 12.53 -3.20 -13.73
N ALA A 91 11.29 -3.59 -14.04
CA ALA A 91 10.21 -2.67 -14.37
C ALA A 91 9.79 -1.79 -13.18
N ILE A 92 9.67 -2.37 -11.98
CA ILE A 92 9.35 -1.64 -10.73
C ILE A 92 10.45 -0.62 -10.40
N GLN A 93 11.72 -1.00 -10.51
CA GLN A 93 12.84 -0.08 -10.30
C GLN A 93 12.84 1.08 -11.31
N SER A 94 12.62 0.79 -12.60
CA SER A 94 12.57 1.80 -13.65
C SER A 94 11.41 2.78 -13.44
N ALA A 95 10.20 2.27 -13.15
CA ALA A 95 9.04 3.11 -12.82
C ALA A 95 9.26 3.98 -11.57
N SER A 96 9.93 3.43 -10.55
CA SER A 96 10.27 4.17 -9.32
C SER A 96 11.26 5.31 -9.58
N GLN A 97 12.23 5.10 -10.49
CA GLN A 97 13.17 6.14 -10.90
C GLN A 97 12.49 7.26 -11.69
N LEU A 98 11.62 6.91 -12.65
CA LEU A 98 10.84 7.89 -13.41
C LEU A 98 9.96 8.76 -12.48
N TYR A 99 9.23 8.13 -11.57
CA TYR A 99 8.41 8.85 -10.58
C TYR A 99 9.25 9.81 -9.72
N LEU A 100 10.45 9.42 -9.30
CA LEU A 100 11.34 10.28 -8.52
C LEU A 100 11.82 11.50 -9.33
N VAL A 101 12.19 11.30 -10.59
CA VAL A 101 12.63 12.39 -11.49
C VAL A 101 11.50 13.37 -11.76
N ASP A 102 10.32 12.88 -12.14
CA ASP A 102 9.15 13.72 -12.41
C ASP A 102 8.70 14.50 -11.17
N HIS A 103 8.67 13.84 -10.01
CA HIS A 103 8.33 14.50 -8.74
C HIS A 103 9.36 15.58 -8.35
N GLN A 104 10.66 15.29 -8.52
CA GLN A 104 11.72 16.26 -8.24
C GLN A 104 11.67 17.46 -9.21
N GLN A 105 11.38 17.23 -10.50
CA GLN A 105 11.21 18.29 -11.49
C GLN A 105 9.96 19.14 -11.20
N ALA A 106 8.84 18.52 -10.83
CA ALA A 106 7.62 19.21 -10.42
C ALA A 106 7.85 20.08 -9.16
N LEU A 107 8.54 19.55 -8.14
CA LEU A 107 8.94 20.31 -6.95
C LEU A 107 9.87 21.49 -7.29
N ALA A 108 10.81 21.32 -8.22
CA ALA A 108 11.69 22.41 -8.65
C ALA A 108 10.91 23.54 -9.34
N GLN A 109 9.96 23.23 -10.23
CA GLN A 109 9.08 24.24 -10.84
C GLN A 109 8.15 24.90 -9.81
N ARG A 110 7.58 24.11 -8.89
CA ARG A 110 6.78 24.61 -7.76
C ARG A 110 7.54 25.66 -6.97
N ASN A 111 8.75 25.34 -6.51
CA ASN A 111 9.59 26.24 -5.72
C ASN A 111 9.99 27.51 -6.50
N LYS A 112 10.25 27.38 -7.81
CA LYS A 112 10.53 28.50 -8.71
C LYS A 112 9.33 29.46 -8.84
N TRP A 113 8.09 28.95 -8.85
CA TRP A 113 6.90 29.79 -8.86
C TRP A 113 6.59 30.40 -7.49
N THR A 114 6.71 29.64 -6.40
CA THR A 114 6.50 30.15 -5.04
C THR A 114 7.45 31.32 -4.75
N THR A 115 8.75 31.17 -5.01
CA THR A 115 9.75 32.25 -4.80
C THR A 115 9.52 33.51 -5.67
N LYS A 116 8.89 33.36 -6.85
CA LYS A 116 8.45 34.49 -7.67
C LYS A 116 7.21 35.18 -7.09
N ILE A 117 6.23 34.40 -6.62
CA ILE A 117 5.00 34.89 -5.99
C ILE A 117 5.34 35.64 -4.69
N ASP A 118 6.19 35.08 -3.83
CA ASP A 118 6.66 35.71 -2.59
C ASP A 118 7.30 37.09 -2.84
N ARG A 119 8.02 37.24 -3.96
CA ARG A 119 8.61 38.52 -4.38
C ARG A 119 7.53 39.54 -4.73
N LEU A 120 6.57 39.18 -5.58
CA LEU A 120 5.48 40.09 -5.98
C LEU A 120 4.58 40.46 -4.80
N LEU A 121 4.28 39.52 -3.90
CA LEU A 121 3.53 39.78 -2.67
C LEU A 121 4.27 40.79 -1.78
N LYS A 122 5.59 40.64 -1.62
CA LYS A 122 6.43 41.59 -0.90
C LYS A 122 6.51 42.97 -1.58
N GLU A 123 6.57 43.02 -2.90
CA GLU A 123 6.54 44.29 -3.67
C GLU A 123 5.20 45.02 -3.54
N LEU A 124 4.09 44.28 -3.44
CA LEU A 124 2.74 44.82 -3.19
C LEU A 124 2.47 45.13 -1.71
N GLY A 125 3.35 44.76 -0.78
CA GLY A 125 3.14 44.92 0.67
C GLY A 125 2.04 44.01 1.22
N LEU A 126 1.80 42.86 0.59
CA LEU A 126 0.81 41.88 1.01
C LEU A 126 1.46 40.83 1.92
N ASP A 127 1.16 40.88 3.22
CA ASP A 127 1.54 39.82 4.15
C ASP A 127 0.75 38.54 3.83
N CYS A 128 1.43 37.60 3.19
CA CYS A 128 0.91 36.28 2.92
C CYS A 128 1.25 35.30 4.04
N GLU A 129 0.21 34.74 4.64
CA GLU A 129 0.25 33.43 5.29
C GLU A 129 0.81 32.42 4.27
N ARG A 130 2.09 32.05 4.42
CA ARG A 130 2.86 31.28 3.42
C ARG A 130 2.15 29.97 3.03
N ASP A 131 1.46 29.38 3.98
CA ASP A 131 0.81 28.06 3.87
C ASP A 131 -0.27 28.00 2.78
N ARG A 132 -0.88 29.15 2.38
CA ARG A 132 -1.94 29.19 1.36
C ARG A 132 -1.50 28.76 -0.04
N PHE A 133 -0.20 28.72 -0.32
CA PHE A 133 0.35 28.32 -1.63
C PHE A 133 1.18 27.02 -1.56
N VAL A 134 1.37 26.44 -0.37
CA VAL A 134 2.18 25.22 -0.15
C VAL A 134 1.57 23.97 -0.80
N HIS A 135 0.27 23.99 -1.13
CA HIS A 135 -0.45 22.84 -1.70
C HIS A 135 -1.06 23.05 -3.10
N GLY A 136 -1.00 24.24 -3.71
CA GLY A 136 -1.57 24.47 -5.06
C GLY A 136 -0.74 23.83 -6.20
N ASP A 137 -1.38 23.42 -7.29
CA ASP A 137 -0.69 22.89 -8.48
C ASP A 137 0.15 23.95 -9.21
N VAL A 138 1.07 23.51 -10.07
CA VAL A 138 1.95 24.39 -10.85
C VAL A 138 1.15 25.39 -11.69
N ASP A 139 0.04 24.98 -12.30
CA ASP A 139 -0.84 25.86 -13.09
C ASP A 139 -1.55 26.91 -12.22
N VAL A 140 -1.95 26.53 -11.00
CA VAL A 140 -2.56 27.44 -10.03
C VAL A 140 -1.54 28.49 -9.56
N LEU A 141 -0.28 28.09 -9.36
CA LEU A 141 0.82 28.99 -9.04
C LEU A 141 1.13 29.92 -10.22
N GLN A 142 1.23 29.41 -11.45
CA GLN A 142 1.47 30.22 -12.65
C GLN A 142 0.35 31.25 -12.88
N LYS A 143 -0.92 30.85 -12.76
CA LYS A 143 -2.08 31.76 -12.87
C LYS A 143 -2.09 32.81 -11.74
N THR A 144 -1.70 32.42 -10.53
CA THR A 144 -1.55 33.36 -9.40
C THR A 144 -0.44 34.37 -9.66
N PHE A 145 0.71 33.92 -10.18
CA PHE A 145 1.82 34.80 -10.56
C PHE A 145 1.40 35.83 -11.62
N GLN A 146 0.73 35.40 -12.70
CA GLN A 146 0.22 36.30 -13.75
C GLN A 146 -0.75 37.35 -13.19
N ASN A 147 -1.68 36.95 -12.31
CA ASN A 147 -2.59 37.88 -11.64
C ASN A 147 -1.82 38.90 -10.78
N LEU A 148 -0.78 38.48 -10.06
CA LEU A 148 0.04 39.37 -9.25
C LEU A 148 0.88 40.34 -10.10
N GLU A 149 1.40 39.93 -11.26
CA GLU A 149 2.08 40.84 -12.19
C GLU A 149 1.13 41.93 -12.73
N LEU A 150 -0.11 41.55 -13.07
CA LEU A 150 -1.16 42.50 -13.46
C LEU A 150 -1.49 43.45 -12.30
N ALA A 151 -1.62 42.93 -11.06
CA ALA A 151 -1.84 43.75 -9.88
C ALA A 151 -0.70 44.75 -9.63
N THR A 152 0.57 44.37 -9.80
CA THR A 152 1.74 45.26 -9.69
C THR A 152 1.72 46.35 -10.78
N THR A 153 1.34 46.01 -12.01
CA THR A 153 1.18 46.97 -13.10
C THR A 153 0.05 47.97 -12.81
N ILE A 154 -1.07 47.52 -12.27
CA ILE A 154 -2.19 48.38 -11.88
C ILE A 154 -1.79 49.27 -10.69
N ALA A 155 -1.15 48.72 -9.65
CA ALA A 155 -0.70 49.46 -8.48
C ALA A 155 0.31 50.57 -8.83
N THR A 156 1.22 50.32 -9.78
CA THR A 156 2.14 51.33 -10.28
C THR A 156 1.44 52.43 -11.09
N SER A 157 0.43 52.08 -11.92
CA SER A 157 -0.42 53.05 -12.63
C SER A 157 -1.24 53.93 -11.67
N ILE A 158 -1.82 53.33 -10.64
CA ILE A 158 -2.53 54.07 -9.58
C ILE A 158 -1.57 55.06 -8.89
N LYS A 159 -0.34 54.62 -8.58
CA LYS A 159 0.68 55.45 -7.92
C LYS A 159 1.16 56.62 -8.79
N THR A 160 1.24 56.47 -10.10
CA THR A 160 1.57 57.59 -11.01
C THR A 160 0.38 58.53 -11.18
N ASN A 161 -0.84 58.01 -11.33
CA ASN A 161 -2.07 58.79 -11.38
C ASN A 161 -2.29 59.61 -10.10
N LEU A 162 -2.04 59.05 -8.92
CA LEU A 162 -2.14 59.77 -7.64
C LEU A 162 -1.13 60.92 -7.55
N LYS A 163 0.14 60.70 -7.93
CA LYS A 163 1.14 61.77 -8.02
C LYS A 163 0.71 62.88 -9.00
N HIS A 164 0.12 62.50 -10.13
CA HIS A 164 -0.39 63.44 -11.12
C HIS A 164 -1.59 64.25 -10.57
N ARG A 165 -2.56 63.60 -9.89
CA ARG A 165 -3.67 64.30 -9.16
C ARG A 165 -3.10 65.33 -8.18
N GLN A 166 -2.14 64.94 -7.34
CA GLN A 166 -1.48 65.84 -6.38
C GLN A 166 -0.74 67.01 -7.05
N GLN A 167 -0.15 66.83 -8.24
CA GLN A 167 0.44 67.92 -9.01
C GLN A 167 -0.61 68.89 -9.56
N TRP A 168 -1.78 68.39 -10.00
CA TRP A 168 -2.88 69.25 -10.47
C TRP A 168 -3.53 70.05 -9.35
N ILE A 169 -3.73 69.45 -8.18
CA ILE A 169 -4.26 70.13 -6.97
C ILE A 169 -3.35 71.29 -6.54
N LYS A 170 -2.03 71.17 -6.72
CA LYS A 170 -1.04 72.21 -6.34
C LYS A 170 -0.94 73.39 -7.32
N LYS A 171 -1.68 73.40 -8.45
CA LYS A 171 -1.67 74.53 -9.41
C LYS A 171 -2.51 75.71 -8.88
N LYS A 172 -2.12 76.95 -9.24
CA LYS A 172 -2.85 78.18 -8.86
C LYS A 172 -4.32 78.20 -9.33
N SER A 173 -4.62 77.54 -10.45
CA SER A 173 -5.96 77.40 -11.02
C SER A 173 -6.20 75.93 -11.40
N PRO A 174 -6.64 75.08 -10.43
CA PRO A 174 -6.86 73.67 -10.69
C PRO A 174 -8.12 73.46 -11.56
N SER A 175 -7.96 72.75 -12.68
CA SER A 175 -9.11 72.26 -13.46
C SER A 175 -9.78 71.13 -12.68
N GLN A 176 -10.95 71.42 -12.11
CA GLN A 176 -11.73 70.47 -11.33
C GLN A 176 -12.15 69.25 -12.15
N ASP A 177 -12.52 69.45 -13.42
CA ASP A 177 -12.91 68.35 -14.33
C ASP A 177 -11.74 67.40 -14.59
N ARG A 178 -10.51 67.93 -14.74
CA ARG A 178 -9.32 67.10 -14.94
C ARG A 178 -8.94 66.32 -13.68
N ILE A 179 -9.14 66.90 -12.49
CA ILE A 179 -8.94 66.21 -11.21
C ILE A 179 -9.95 65.07 -11.05
N LYS A 180 -11.24 65.34 -11.29
CA LYS A 180 -12.31 64.31 -11.28
C LYS A 180 -12.08 63.20 -12.30
N GLN A 181 -11.57 63.53 -13.49
CA GLN A 181 -11.22 62.54 -14.50
C GLN A 181 -10.12 61.58 -14.03
N ILE A 182 -9.04 62.10 -13.43
CA ILE A 182 -7.95 61.29 -12.89
C ILE A 182 -8.44 60.44 -11.70
N GLU A 183 -9.30 61.00 -10.86
CA GLU A 183 -9.87 60.27 -9.73
C GLU A 183 -10.78 59.11 -10.15
N ASN A 184 -11.67 59.33 -11.12
CA ASN A 184 -12.51 58.28 -11.68
C ASN A 184 -11.68 57.16 -12.32
N GLU A 185 -10.55 57.50 -12.95
CA GLU A 185 -9.59 56.51 -13.44
C GLU A 185 -8.96 55.71 -12.28
N ILE A 186 -8.50 56.36 -11.22
CA ILE A 186 -7.96 55.67 -10.04
C ILE A 186 -9.02 54.75 -9.41
N ARG A 187 -10.26 55.23 -9.22
CA ARG A 187 -11.35 54.42 -8.65
C ARG A 187 -11.63 53.17 -9.50
N ARG A 188 -11.63 53.29 -10.83
CA ARG A 188 -11.69 52.15 -11.77
C ARG A 188 -10.51 51.19 -11.61
N GLN A 189 -9.29 51.70 -11.59
CA GLN A 189 -8.08 50.89 -11.44
C GLN A 189 -8.04 50.14 -10.10
N VAL A 190 -8.52 50.73 -9.01
CA VAL A 190 -8.62 50.10 -7.68
C VAL A 190 -9.58 48.92 -7.68
N VAL A 191 -10.68 48.97 -8.44
CA VAL A 191 -11.59 47.82 -8.61
C VAL A 191 -10.87 46.68 -9.35
N SER A 192 -10.17 46.99 -10.45
CA SER A 192 -9.37 45.99 -11.17
C SER A 192 -8.27 45.38 -10.30
N TYR A 193 -7.56 46.18 -9.50
CA TYR A 193 -6.55 45.70 -8.56
C TYR A 193 -7.12 44.65 -7.59
N LYS A 194 -8.27 44.96 -6.95
CA LYS A 194 -8.92 44.05 -5.99
C LYS A 194 -9.31 42.71 -6.64
N MET A 195 -9.71 42.69 -7.91
CA MET A 195 -10.01 41.44 -8.64
C MET A 195 -8.77 40.54 -8.76
N TYR A 196 -7.60 41.11 -9.06
CA TYR A 196 -6.37 40.34 -9.21
C TYR A 196 -5.70 39.95 -7.88
N THR A 197 -5.91 40.73 -6.81
CA THR A 197 -5.32 40.48 -5.47
C THR A 197 -6.26 39.77 -4.49
N ARG A 198 -7.38 39.20 -4.96
CA ARG A 198 -8.40 38.55 -4.11
C ARG A 198 -8.93 39.47 -2.99
N ASN A 199 -9.28 40.69 -3.37
CA ASN A 199 -9.79 41.78 -2.51
C ASN A 199 -8.80 42.33 -1.47
N ALA A 200 -7.49 42.13 -1.64
CA ALA A 200 -6.52 42.74 -0.75
C ALA A 200 -6.54 44.29 -0.83
N PRO A 201 -6.36 44.99 0.29
CA PRO A 201 -6.26 46.45 0.30
C PRO A 201 -4.99 46.94 -0.42
N LEU A 202 -5.05 48.13 -1.00
CA LEU A 202 -3.91 48.78 -1.66
C LEU A 202 -3.38 49.90 -0.77
N TYR A 203 -2.26 49.66 -0.09
CA TYR A 203 -1.62 50.65 0.75
C TYR A 203 -0.67 51.55 -0.04
N ILE A 204 -1.01 52.84 -0.18
CA ILE A 204 -0.12 53.87 -0.73
C ILE A 204 0.05 54.94 0.35
N GLN A 205 0.93 54.66 1.32
CA GLN A 205 1.14 55.41 2.58
C GLN A 205 -0.06 55.38 3.55
N GLN A 206 -1.29 55.43 3.04
CA GLN A 206 -2.55 55.17 3.75
C GLN A 206 -3.46 54.31 2.83
N ASP A 207 -4.64 53.89 3.31
CA ASP A 207 -5.65 53.27 2.45
C ASP A 207 -6.19 54.31 1.47
N ILE A 208 -6.28 53.95 0.19
CA ILE A 208 -6.59 54.87 -0.90
C ILE A 208 -7.98 55.50 -0.76
N HIS A 209 -8.92 54.80 -0.12
CA HIS A 209 -10.24 55.33 0.19
C HIS A 209 -10.13 56.48 1.22
N THR A 210 -9.33 56.30 2.28
CA THR A 210 -9.10 57.35 3.29
C THR A 210 -8.35 58.56 2.73
N VAL A 211 -7.51 58.40 1.69
CA VAL A 211 -6.83 59.52 1.03
C VAL A 211 -7.84 60.42 0.30
N PHE A 212 -8.81 59.85 -0.39
CA PHE A 212 -9.85 60.64 -1.07
C PHE A 212 -10.75 61.39 -0.07
N ASP A 213 -11.22 60.71 0.98
CA ASP A 213 -12.13 61.31 1.98
C ASP A 213 -11.46 62.42 2.83
N LEU A 214 -10.13 62.42 2.91
CA LEU A 214 -9.34 63.48 3.58
C LEU A 214 -9.04 64.66 2.65
N GLU A 215 -8.76 64.43 1.36
CA GLU A 215 -8.42 65.50 0.40
C GLU A 215 -9.66 66.26 -0.12
N ASP A 216 -10.86 65.64 -0.11
CA ASP A 216 -12.11 66.29 -0.55
C ASP A 216 -12.77 67.19 0.52
N LYS A 217 -12.19 67.27 1.74
CA LYS A 217 -12.66 68.25 2.75
C LYS A 217 -12.25 69.66 2.33
N PRO A 218 -13.19 70.61 2.16
CA PRO A 218 -12.86 71.96 1.74
C PRO A 218 -11.97 72.64 2.78
N THR A 219 -10.83 73.15 2.34
CA THR A 219 -9.91 73.95 3.16
C THR A 219 -10.59 75.25 3.57
N LEU A 220 -11.17 75.26 4.77
CA LEU A 220 -11.66 76.46 5.43
C LEU A 220 -10.56 77.54 5.40
N PRO A 221 -10.87 78.78 4.95
CA PRO A 221 -9.86 79.81 4.78
C PRO A 221 -9.32 80.24 6.15
N THR A 222 -8.06 79.92 6.43
CA THR A 222 -7.34 80.33 7.63
C THR A 222 -7.13 81.84 7.64
N LYS A 223 -8.09 82.56 8.24
CA LYS A 223 -7.93 83.98 8.58
C LYS A 223 -6.70 84.13 9.48
N LYS A 224 -5.74 84.95 9.04
CA LYS A 224 -4.58 85.34 9.85
C LYS A 224 -5.07 86.10 11.07
N ILE A 225 -4.81 85.58 12.27
CA ILE A 225 -4.88 86.35 13.51
C ILE A 225 -3.45 86.53 14.04
N LYS A 226 -3.02 87.78 14.15
CA LYS A 226 -1.81 88.23 14.86
C LYS A 226 -2.24 88.98 16.11
N GLN A 227 -1.32 89.10 17.08
CA GLN A 227 -1.46 89.83 18.36
C GLN A 227 -2.42 89.16 19.36
N GLN A 228 -2.27 89.29 20.69
CA GLN A 228 -1.14 89.61 21.58
C GLN A 228 -1.63 89.29 23.00
N GLN A 229 -0.82 88.68 23.88
CA GLN A 229 -0.39 89.27 25.16
C GLN A 229 0.48 88.30 25.97
N GLN A 230 1.29 88.87 26.86
CA GLN A 230 2.21 88.20 27.78
C GLN A 230 1.71 88.34 29.23
N GLN A 231 2.46 87.72 30.16
CA GLN A 231 2.42 87.91 31.63
C GLN A 231 1.33 87.12 32.38
N LYS A 232 1.55 86.63 33.62
CA LYS A 232 2.77 86.30 34.40
C LYS A 232 2.36 85.37 35.57
N LEU A 233 3.29 84.52 36.02
CA LEU A 233 3.41 83.85 37.33
C LEU A 233 2.17 83.71 38.27
N LYS A 234 1.95 82.48 38.77
CA LYS A 234 2.29 82.13 40.18
C LYS A 234 2.45 80.60 40.39
N LYS A 235 3.20 80.24 41.44
CA LYS A 235 3.64 78.87 41.79
C LYS A 235 2.70 78.20 42.83
N SER A 236 2.58 76.87 42.77
CA SER A 236 2.49 75.93 43.92
C SER A 236 2.58 74.50 43.34
N SER A 237 3.67 73.72 43.45
CA SER A 237 4.32 73.11 44.64
C SER A 237 3.62 71.85 45.18
N GLN A 238 4.10 70.68 44.74
CA GLN A 238 4.19 69.34 45.41
C GLN A 238 4.42 68.30 44.27
N THR A 239 5.61 67.72 44.05
CA THR A 239 6.37 66.75 44.88
C THR A 239 5.52 65.47 45.11
N ILE A 240 5.86 64.32 44.53
CA ILE A 240 6.78 63.32 45.13
C ILE A 240 7.28 62.27 44.09
N GLN A 241 8.60 62.02 44.09
CA GLN A 241 9.36 60.78 43.72
C GLN A 241 9.20 60.15 42.29
N SER A 242 10.28 59.96 41.50
CA SER A 242 11.45 59.03 41.63
C SER A 242 11.08 57.57 41.34
N SER A 243 11.75 56.76 40.51
CA SER A 243 13.12 56.78 39.92
C SER A 243 13.10 56.25 38.45
N HIS A 244 14.00 56.56 37.51
CA HIS A 244 15.38 56.01 37.30
C HIS A 244 15.51 54.49 37.63
N LEU A 245 16.31 53.61 37.00
CA LEU A 245 17.18 53.52 35.80
C LEU A 245 17.54 52.00 35.66
N SER A 246 18.06 51.37 34.60
CA SER A 246 18.58 51.77 33.27
C SER A 246 18.45 50.57 32.28
N SER A 247 18.92 50.70 31.04
CA SER A 247 19.13 49.59 30.08
C SER A 247 20.25 48.63 30.51
N HIS A 248 20.17 47.35 30.11
CA HIS A 248 21.36 46.56 29.78
C HIS A 248 21.11 45.53 28.67
N THR A 249 22.20 45.20 27.97
CA THR A 249 22.29 44.41 26.74
C THR A 249 22.79 42.97 27.00
N VAL A 250 22.90 42.17 25.93
CA VAL A 250 23.87 41.06 25.70
C VAL A 250 23.35 39.59 25.67
N SER A 251 23.62 38.95 24.51
CA SER A 251 23.97 37.53 24.25
C SER A 251 22.94 36.38 24.26
N ARG A 252 22.70 35.88 23.03
CA ARG A 252 22.83 34.47 22.54
C ARG A 252 22.85 33.31 23.56
N LYS A 253 21.96 32.33 23.31
CA LYS A 253 22.15 30.86 23.25
C LYS A 253 20.92 30.29 22.50
N SER A 254 21.03 29.83 21.26
CA SER A 254 21.47 28.48 20.86
C SER A 254 20.75 27.36 21.63
N THR A 255 19.62 26.90 21.09
CA THR A 255 18.99 25.63 21.46
C THR A 255 18.98 24.69 20.26
N LYS A 256 19.62 23.54 20.45
CA LYS A 256 19.93 22.52 19.45
C LYS A 256 18.74 21.57 19.34
N LEU A 257 17.85 21.79 18.36
CA LEU A 257 16.74 20.89 18.10
C LEU A 257 17.26 19.55 17.59
N GLN A 258 16.82 18.47 18.24
CA GLN A 258 17.35 17.13 18.06
C GLN A 258 16.72 16.43 16.86
N SER A 259 17.51 15.59 16.19
CA SER A 259 17.07 14.73 15.10
C SER A 259 16.02 13.73 15.58
N ILE A 260 14.81 13.81 15.04
CA ILE A 260 13.77 12.78 15.22
C ILE A 260 14.19 11.54 14.42
N ALA A 261 14.63 10.50 15.13
CA ALA A 261 14.91 9.21 14.52
C ALA A 261 13.61 8.56 14.04
N ARG A 262 13.62 7.99 12.83
CA ARG A 262 12.50 7.20 12.30
C ARG A 262 12.46 5.84 13.04
N PRO A 263 11.32 5.40 13.60
CA PRO A 263 11.19 4.05 14.11
C PRO A 263 11.09 3.06 12.95
N THR A 264 11.95 2.04 12.96
CA THR A 264 11.86 0.89 12.04
C THR A 264 10.60 0.09 12.34
N LEU A 265 9.75 -0.12 11.33
CA LEU A 265 8.54 -0.94 11.45
C LEU A 265 8.88 -2.44 11.42
N THR A 266 9.18 -3.01 12.60
CA THR A 266 9.26 -4.46 12.79
C THR A 266 7.86 -5.06 12.94
N PHE A 267 7.35 -5.67 11.87
CA PHE A 267 6.11 -6.46 11.91
C PHE A 267 6.31 -7.76 12.71
N LEU A 268 6.03 -7.70 14.02
CA LEU A 268 5.92 -8.87 14.88
C LEU A 268 4.53 -9.52 14.72
N ALA A 269 4.41 -10.47 13.80
CA ALA A 269 3.23 -11.32 13.67
C ALA A 269 3.14 -12.31 14.86
N LYS A 270 2.62 -11.85 16.00
CA LYS A 270 2.22 -12.72 17.12
C LYS A 270 0.91 -13.44 16.79
N GLN A 271 0.99 -14.60 16.15
CA GLN A 271 -0.15 -15.52 16.10
C GLN A 271 -0.11 -16.42 17.34
N LYS A 272 -1.11 -16.29 18.22
CA LYS A 272 -1.23 -17.06 19.47
C LYS A 272 -2.52 -17.87 19.43
N ALA A 273 -2.42 -19.15 19.07
CA ALA A 273 -3.55 -20.08 19.14
C ALA A 273 -3.09 -21.49 19.57
N ILE A 274 -3.28 -21.76 20.86
CA ILE A 274 -3.75 -23.02 21.45
C ILE A 274 -2.96 -24.32 21.18
N MET A 275 -2.49 -24.91 22.28
CA MET A 275 -1.92 -26.26 22.35
C MET A 275 -2.96 -27.34 22.08
N THR A 276 -2.65 -28.29 21.20
CA THR A 276 -3.00 -29.70 21.39
C THR A 276 -1.79 -30.56 21.06
N SER A 277 -1.31 -31.31 22.04
CA SER A 277 -0.09 -32.12 21.97
C SER A 277 -0.38 -33.54 21.51
N THR A 278 0.15 -33.94 20.35
CA THR A 278 0.51 -35.33 20.07
C THR A 278 1.77 -35.38 19.23
N SER A 279 2.78 -36.05 19.75
CA SER A 279 4.07 -36.32 19.11
C SER A 279 3.96 -37.37 18.00
N THR A 280 4.58 -37.11 16.84
CA THR A 280 5.52 -38.06 16.21
C THR A 280 6.35 -37.34 15.14
N THR A 281 7.67 -37.47 15.23
CA THR A 281 8.64 -37.02 14.23
C THR A 281 8.68 -37.97 13.03
N THR A 282 8.48 -37.48 11.81
CA THR A 282 9.01 -38.12 10.60
C THR A 282 9.31 -37.09 9.52
N VAL A 283 10.56 -37.08 9.05
CA VAL A 283 11.03 -36.26 7.93
C VAL A 283 10.55 -36.87 6.63
N HIS A 284 9.75 -36.14 5.84
CA HIS A 284 9.40 -36.53 4.48
C HIS A 284 10.45 -36.02 3.49
N GLY A 285 11.42 -36.87 3.18
CA GLY A 285 12.25 -36.76 1.97
C GLY A 285 11.67 -37.59 0.81
N PRO A 286 12.12 -37.34 -0.44
CA PRO A 286 11.67 -38.10 -1.62
C PRO A 286 12.25 -39.52 -1.58
N GLY A 287 11.42 -40.50 -1.19
CA GLY A 287 11.85 -41.90 -1.12
C GLY A 287 10.81 -42.92 -0.66
N SER A 288 9.53 -42.54 -0.55
CA SER A 288 8.49 -43.41 0.03
C SER A 288 8.19 -44.64 -0.86
N THR A 289 8.26 -44.49 -2.18
CA THR A 289 7.98 -45.55 -3.17
C THR A 289 8.96 -46.72 -3.13
N LEU A 290 10.22 -46.47 -2.75
CA LEU A 290 11.25 -47.51 -2.66
C LEU A 290 11.03 -48.51 -1.51
N ARG A 291 10.33 -48.09 -0.43
CA ARG A 291 10.17 -48.88 0.79
C ARG A 291 9.24 -50.08 0.62
N PHE A 292 8.26 -50.00 -0.29
CA PHE A 292 7.37 -51.11 -0.61
C PHE A 292 8.09 -52.23 -1.40
N ARG A 293 8.97 -51.88 -2.35
CA ARG A 293 9.77 -52.86 -3.10
C ARG A 293 10.68 -53.70 -2.18
N SER A 294 11.21 -53.10 -1.10
CA SER A 294 12.04 -53.81 -0.11
C SER A 294 11.30 -54.87 0.72
N MET A 295 9.98 -54.73 0.90
CA MET A 295 9.17 -55.66 1.71
C MET A 295 8.72 -56.90 0.94
N LEU A 296 8.46 -56.78 -0.37
CA LEU A 296 7.99 -57.90 -1.21
C LEU A 296 9.12 -58.88 -1.57
N ALA A 297 10.34 -58.39 -1.74
CA ALA A 297 11.50 -59.21 -2.16
C ALA A 297 11.97 -60.26 -1.13
N ARG A 298 11.43 -60.30 0.10
CA ARG A 298 11.90 -61.18 1.19
C ARG A 298 11.13 -62.50 1.37
N ARG A 299 10.22 -62.88 0.45
CA ARG A 299 9.39 -64.08 0.60
C ARG A 299 9.65 -65.26 -0.37
N HIS A 300 10.61 -65.15 -1.29
CA HIS A 300 11.04 -66.29 -2.12
C HIS A 300 12.47 -66.74 -1.79
N VAL A 301 12.57 -67.80 -1.00
CA VAL A 301 13.72 -68.70 -0.98
C VAL A 301 13.21 -70.05 -1.52
N PRO A 302 13.66 -70.52 -2.70
CA PRO A 302 13.26 -71.83 -3.21
C PRO A 302 13.93 -72.95 -2.41
N PRO A 303 13.26 -74.11 -2.22
CA PRO A 303 13.86 -75.26 -1.54
C PRO A 303 14.99 -75.88 -2.38
N GLN A 304 16.11 -76.22 -1.72
CA GLN A 304 17.22 -76.95 -2.32
C GLN A 304 16.79 -78.40 -2.67
N PRO A 305 17.25 -78.97 -3.79
CA PRO A 305 16.97 -80.37 -4.12
C PRO A 305 17.73 -81.32 -3.19
N ILE A 306 17.03 -82.31 -2.67
CA ILE A 306 17.63 -83.40 -1.88
C ILE A 306 18.40 -84.32 -2.84
N SER A 307 19.73 -84.31 -2.73
CA SER A 307 20.58 -85.27 -3.45
C SER A 307 20.47 -86.63 -2.79
N VAL A 308 19.95 -87.62 -3.51
CA VAL A 308 19.88 -89.02 -3.07
C VAL A 308 21.10 -89.77 -3.61
N MET A 309 21.84 -90.43 -2.72
CA MET A 309 22.77 -91.53 -3.03
C MET A 309 22.12 -92.85 -2.59
#